data_AF-A0A5R9H002-F1
#
_entry.id   AF-A0A5R9H002-F1
#
_cell.length_a   1.000
_cell.length_b   1.000
_cell.length_c   1.000
_cell.angle_alpha   90.00
_cell.angle_beta   90.00
_cell.angle_gamma   90.00
#
_symmetry.space_group_name_H-M   'P 1'
#
loop_
_entity.id
_entity.type
_entity.pdbx_description
1 polymer ?
#
loop_
_entity_poly.entity_id
_entity_poly.type
_entity_poly.pdbx_seq_one_letter_code
_entity_poly.pdbx_strand_id
1 'polypeptide(L)'
;MKINTAIQQFSSISGIKVTQSSNTIQSKNSEAINLDINTNTLNSLNLLSSLDKETFLKAKLNGYVNAEEKMVKDRLDEVYSKVNEENKKFTNPEQHIRDKYFSQASPYYIEGLSKTEREVASRHEIDYFKYGELRNISYIDPNIKDLSVVNGYVRELEEKAFNREAINTQFQQLLDKYGIEIPKDANITFTIEPYDFKVSVSGIEDKSLASLLEDVLNTADNSKELFSHIYKSANDENSQISKERNDKKSIFHEIKEKTGYDLRDLENVDGKFLTKDGTDILEIYKEAMIKSDKVPEEFKGIMYEHFAKKLDDLAKNGFENVPDLVLSIDYKNGSFYDVGQSENFGTGKTKWIEELKASKSQTLGEAFKNYRKDDVNLEDKQDIIREALNLNSNLKIEGKGLFDEYGTDDMGVIKLILMQKYLMRKEPSDADKEFYKLLKEFEDMKKE
;
A
#
# COMPACT_ATOMS: atom_id res chain seq x y z
N MET A 1 19.21 65.55 -17.84
CA MET A 1 18.65 64.39 -17.10
C MET A 1 19.52 63.19 -17.47
N LYS A 2 20.38 62.72 -16.55
CA LYS A 2 21.22 61.53 -16.78
C LYS A 2 20.36 60.30 -16.49
N ILE A 3 20.12 59.48 -17.50
CA ILE A 3 19.55 58.14 -17.30
C ILE A 3 20.70 57.16 -17.50
N ASN A 4 21.19 56.63 -16.38
CA ASN A 4 22.11 55.50 -16.34
C ASN A 4 21.27 54.24 -16.57
N THR A 5 21.49 53.52 -17.66
CA THR A 5 21.05 52.14 -17.82
C THR A 5 22.28 51.24 -17.64
N ALA A 6 22.37 50.61 -16.49
CA ALA A 6 23.38 49.60 -16.20
C ALA A 6 23.11 48.37 -17.07
N ILE A 7 24.08 48.01 -17.91
CA ILE A 7 24.10 46.75 -18.65
C ILE A 7 24.56 45.66 -17.68
N GLN A 8 23.65 44.76 -17.28
CA GLN A 8 24.03 43.56 -16.56
C GLN A 8 24.61 42.55 -17.56
N GLN A 9 25.89 42.26 -17.41
CA GLN A 9 26.58 41.18 -18.11
C GLN A 9 26.46 39.91 -17.27
N PHE A 10 25.93 38.84 -17.86
CA PHE A 10 26.01 37.50 -17.29
C PHE A 10 26.88 36.62 -18.18
N SER A 11 27.93 36.04 -17.60
CA SER A 11 28.78 35.03 -18.22
C SER A 11 28.20 33.64 -17.93
N SER A 12 27.70 32.95 -18.94
CA SER A 12 27.47 31.51 -18.88
C SER A 12 28.81 30.77 -19.00
N ILE A 13 28.97 29.71 -18.23
CA ILE A 13 30.07 28.74 -18.38
C ILE A 13 29.88 28.12 -19.76
N SER A 14 30.89 28.30 -20.63
CA SER A 14 30.88 28.11 -22.10
C SER A 14 30.27 29.25 -22.95
N GLY A 15 30.86 30.44 -22.86
CA GLY A 15 31.24 31.23 -24.05
C GLY A 15 30.15 31.86 -24.95
N ILE A 16 28.88 31.84 -24.61
CA ILE A 16 27.84 32.48 -25.43
C ILE A 16 27.45 33.84 -24.87
N LYS A 17 27.81 34.90 -25.60
CA LYS A 17 27.37 36.29 -25.37
C LYS A 17 26.02 36.49 -26.06
N VAL A 18 24.95 36.72 -25.29
CA VAL A 18 23.63 37.09 -25.83
C VAL A 18 23.50 38.61 -25.81
N THR A 19 23.30 39.24 -26.97
CA THR A 19 22.96 40.67 -27.11
C THR A 19 21.65 40.82 -27.85
N GLN A 20 20.71 41.58 -27.28
CA GLN A 20 19.49 42.03 -27.95
C GLN A 20 19.84 42.94 -29.14
N SER A 21 19.23 42.68 -30.30
CA SER A 21 19.18 43.67 -31.38
C SER A 21 17.73 44.02 -31.69
N SER A 22 17.33 45.23 -31.29
CA SER A 22 16.19 45.94 -31.87
C SER A 22 16.72 46.62 -33.12
N ASN A 23 16.20 46.26 -34.29
CA ASN A 23 16.62 46.71 -35.62
C ASN A 23 17.26 48.11 -35.66
N THR A 24 18.58 48.17 -35.87
CA THR A 24 19.23 49.23 -36.64
C THR A 24 20.46 48.64 -37.33
N ILE A 25 20.50 48.71 -38.65
CA ILE A 25 21.59 48.18 -39.49
C ILE A 25 22.86 48.98 -39.21
N GLN A 26 23.89 48.33 -38.67
CA GLN A 26 25.28 48.67 -38.95
C GLN A 26 26.18 47.45 -38.80
N SER A 27 26.85 47.10 -39.90
CA SER A 27 27.75 45.97 -40.05
C SER A 27 28.97 46.06 -39.13
N LYS A 28 29.34 44.95 -38.48
CA LYS A 28 30.74 44.51 -38.31
C LYS A 28 30.80 43.05 -37.83
N ASN A 29 31.70 42.31 -38.45
CA ASN A 29 31.91 40.87 -38.31
C ASN A 29 32.10 40.40 -36.86
N SER A 30 31.15 39.59 -36.41
CA SER A 30 31.35 38.39 -35.60
C SER A 30 30.26 37.44 -36.06
N GLU A 31 30.56 36.18 -36.35
CA GLU A 31 29.55 35.15 -36.68
C GLU A 31 28.56 35.03 -35.51
N ALA A 32 27.52 35.86 -35.54
CA ALA A 32 26.40 35.76 -34.65
C ALA A 32 25.57 34.59 -35.16
N ILE A 33 25.62 33.47 -34.44
CA ILE A 33 24.70 32.36 -34.64
C ILE A 33 23.31 32.92 -34.32
N ASN A 34 22.52 33.23 -35.35
CA ASN A 34 21.13 33.61 -35.22
C ASN A 34 20.35 32.35 -34.85
N LEU A 35 20.18 32.11 -33.55
CA LEU A 35 19.30 31.08 -33.03
C LEU A 35 17.88 31.63 -33.08
N ASP A 36 17.09 31.14 -34.02
CA ASP A 36 15.67 31.46 -34.16
C ASP A 36 14.89 30.70 -33.06
N ILE A 37 15.00 31.19 -31.82
CA ILE A 37 14.28 30.64 -30.67
C ILE A 37 12.93 31.35 -30.61
N ASN A 38 11.84 30.58 -30.72
CA ASN A 38 10.50 31.11 -30.53
C ASN A 38 10.40 31.81 -29.16
N THR A 39 9.75 32.98 -29.13
CA THR A 39 9.53 33.79 -27.92
C THR A 39 8.98 32.98 -26.75
N ASN A 40 8.14 31.97 -26.99
CA ASN A 40 7.61 31.10 -25.94
C ASN A 40 8.71 30.26 -25.27
N THR A 41 9.57 29.61 -26.05
CA THR A 41 10.71 28.83 -25.54
C THR A 41 11.66 29.72 -24.73
N LEU A 42 11.92 30.94 -25.21
CA LEU A 42 12.77 31.90 -24.49
C LEU A 42 12.17 32.30 -23.13
N ASN A 43 10.85 32.53 -23.08
CA ASN A 43 10.16 32.86 -21.84
C ASN A 43 10.24 31.70 -20.84
N SER A 44 10.03 30.45 -21.28
CA SER A 44 10.15 29.28 -20.41
C SER A 44 11.56 29.09 -19.88
N LEU A 45 12.59 29.29 -20.71
CA LEU A 45 14.00 29.25 -20.27
C LEU A 45 14.32 30.34 -19.23
N ASN A 46 13.79 31.54 -19.42
CA ASN A 46 13.93 32.63 -18.43
C ASN A 46 13.25 32.24 -17.10
N LEU A 47 12.04 31.68 -17.14
CA LEU A 47 11.35 31.17 -15.96
C LEU A 47 12.16 30.07 -15.25
N LEU A 48 12.70 29.11 -16.01
CA LEU A 48 13.55 28.03 -15.49
C LEU A 48 14.78 28.56 -14.74
N SER A 49 15.40 29.63 -15.26
CA SER A 49 16.58 30.24 -14.64
C SER A 49 16.28 31.12 -13.43
N SER A 50 15.02 31.55 -13.26
CA SER A 50 14.62 32.56 -12.27
C SER A 50 13.78 32.03 -11.11
N LEU A 51 13.08 30.91 -11.30
CA LEU A 51 12.23 30.30 -10.28
C LEU A 51 13.00 29.31 -9.41
N ASP A 52 12.62 29.24 -8.14
CA ASP A 52 13.12 28.22 -7.24
C ASP A 52 12.73 26.82 -7.74
N LYS A 53 13.71 25.92 -7.70
CA LYS A 53 13.52 24.51 -8.08
C LYS A 53 12.69 23.82 -7.00
N GLU A 54 11.58 23.23 -7.41
CA GLU A 54 10.64 22.54 -6.52
C GLU A 54 10.22 21.22 -7.16
N THR A 55 10.06 20.18 -6.34
CA THR A 55 9.56 18.88 -6.77
C THR A 55 8.03 18.90 -6.78
N PHE A 56 7.44 18.85 -7.98
CA PHE A 56 6.00 18.80 -8.22
C PHE A 56 5.48 17.36 -8.19
N LEU A 57 6.18 16.47 -8.88
CA LEU A 57 5.76 15.07 -9.01
C LEU A 57 5.97 14.34 -7.68
N LYS A 58 4.99 13.51 -7.31
CA LYS A 58 5.00 12.69 -6.10
C LYS A 58 4.61 11.26 -6.46
N ALA A 59 5.57 10.36 -6.47
CA ALA A 59 5.38 8.95 -6.82
C ALA A 59 4.54 8.15 -5.82
N LYS A 60 4.19 8.75 -4.66
CA LYS A 60 3.41 8.11 -3.59
C LYS A 60 2.76 9.17 -2.70
N LEU A 61 1.88 8.70 -1.82
CA LEU A 61 1.21 9.52 -0.80
C LEU A 61 0.36 10.65 -1.40
N ASN A 62 -0.29 10.38 -2.53
CA ASN A 62 -1.18 11.34 -3.19
C ASN A 62 -2.58 11.42 -2.54
N GLY A 63 -2.78 10.79 -1.38
CA GLY A 63 -4.05 10.83 -0.64
C GLY A 63 -5.09 9.84 -1.14
N TYR A 64 -4.68 8.69 -1.69
CA TYR A 64 -5.62 7.63 -2.05
C TYR A 64 -6.39 7.14 -0.82
N VAL A 65 -7.72 7.04 -0.96
CA VAL A 65 -8.62 6.48 0.03
C VAL A 65 -9.48 5.44 -0.67
N ASN A 66 -9.40 4.18 -0.24
CA ASN A 66 -10.25 3.13 -0.79
C ASN A 66 -11.72 3.34 -0.36
N ALA A 67 -12.63 3.20 -1.31
CA ALA A 67 -14.05 3.49 -1.12
C ALA A 67 -14.71 2.52 -0.13
N GLU A 68 -14.41 1.22 -0.23
CA GLU A 68 -14.98 0.19 0.65
C GLU A 68 -14.52 0.38 2.10
N GLU A 69 -13.25 0.69 2.34
CA GLU A 69 -12.73 1.00 3.68
C GLU A 69 -13.41 2.23 4.27
N LYS A 70 -13.60 3.27 3.45
CA LYS A 70 -14.33 4.45 3.87
C LYS A 70 -15.77 4.10 4.23
N MET A 71 -16.45 3.29 3.43
CA MET A 71 -17.83 2.86 3.70
C MET A 71 -17.95 2.07 5.00
N VAL A 72 -16.99 1.17 5.29
CA VAL A 72 -16.95 0.43 6.55
C VAL A 72 -16.79 1.39 7.73
N LYS A 73 -15.82 2.30 7.65
CA LYS A 73 -15.58 3.28 8.72
C LYS A 73 -16.82 4.16 8.95
N ASP A 74 -17.36 4.76 7.90
CA ASP A 74 -18.53 5.64 7.98
C ASP A 74 -19.74 4.90 8.56
N ARG A 75 -19.97 3.63 8.16
CA ARG A 75 -21.09 2.81 8.66
C ARG A 75 -20.97 2.52 10.15
N LEU A 76 -19.78 2.12 10.61
CA LEU A 76 -19.55 1.83 12.01
C LEU A 76 -19.60 3.10 12.87
N ASP A 77 -19.01 4.21 12.39
CA ASP A 77 -19.08 5.50 13.08
C ASP A 77 -20.55 5.98 13.21
N GLU A 78 -21.37 5.82 12.18
CA GLU A 78 -22.80 6.14 12.22
C GLU A 78 -23.55 5.27 13.24
N VAL A 79 -23.29 3.96 13.26
CA VAL A 79 -23.96 3.02 14.18
C VAL A 79 -23.57 3.33 15.62
N TYR A 80 -22.27 3.39 15.91
CA TYR A 80 -21.80 3.50 17.28
C TYR A 80 -21.94 4.89 17.86
N SER A 81 -21.94 5.95 17.04
CA SER A 81 -22.32 7.30 17.51
C SER A 81 -23.76 7.33 18.04
N LYS A 82 -24.73 6.77 17.29
CA LYS A 82 -26.13 6.72 17.71
C LYS A 82 -26.32 5.87 18.96
N VAL A 83 -25.71 4.69 19.00
CA VAL A 83 -25.82 3.78 20.15
C VAL A 83 -25.18 4.39 21.40
N ASN A 84 -24.07 5.12 21.25
CA ASN A 84 -23.42 5.81 22.36
C ASN A 84 -24.32 6.87 23.02
N GLU A 85 -25.08 7.63 22.21
CA GLU A 85 -26.05 8.60 22.75
C GLU A 85 -27.18 7.93 23.54
N GLU A 86 -27.61 6.74 23.16
CA GLU A 86 -28.55 5.94 23.95
C GLU A 86 -27.92 5.40 25.24
N ASN A 87 -26.70 4.85 25.16
CA ASN A 87 -26.01 4.28 26.31
C ASN A 87 -25.78 5.30 27.43
N LYS A 88 -25.49 6.56 27.09
CA LYS A 88 -25.30 7.66 28.05
C LYS A 88 -26.54 7.98 28.89
N LYS A 89 -27.74 7.52 28.48
CA LYS A 89 -28.99 7.73 29.23
C LYS A 89 -29.13 6.78 30.42
N PHE A 90 -28.31 5.72 30.49
CA PHE A 90 -28.34 4.75 31.57
C PHE A 90 -27.44 5.18 32.74
N THR A 91 -27.86 4.87 33.97
CA THR A 91 -27.10 5.18 35.19
C THR A 91 -25.70 4.56 35.20
N ASN A 92 -25.53 3.38 34.58
CA ASN A 92 -24.25 2.73 34.38
C ASN A 92 -24.12 2.26 32.92
N PRO A 93 -23.61 3.12 32.02
CA PRO A 93 -23.52 2.82 30.59
C PRO A 93 -22.66 1.59 30.27
N GLU A 94 -21.50 1.42 30.94
CA GLU A 94 -20.62 0.27 30.68
C GLU A 94 -21.29 -1.06 31.05
N GLN A 95 -22.01 -1.09 32.17
CA GLN A 95 -22.77 -2.29 32.57
C GLN A 95 -23.92 -2.54 31.59
N HIS A 96 -24.64 -1.49 31.18
CA HIS A 96 -25.69 -1.60 30.18
C HIS A 96 -25.17 -2.22 28.88
N ILE A 97 -24.01 -1.75 28.38
CA ILE A 97 -23.37 -2.31 27.19
C ILE A 97 -23.04 -3.80 27.41
N ARG A 98 -22.45 -4.18 28.55
CA ARG A 98 -22.17 -5.59 28.84
C ARG A 98 -23.43 -6.45 28.85
N ASP A 99 -24.50 -5.96 29.47
CA ASP A 99 -25.76 -6.68 29.60
C ASP A 99 -26.42 -6.92 28.23
N LYS A 100 -26.34 -5.94 27.31
CA LYS A 100 -26.83 -6.07 25.91
C LYS A 100 -26.23 -7.27 25.18
N TYR A 101 -24.95 -7.55 25.38
CA TYR A 101 -24.24 -8.56 24.61
C TYR A 101 -24.09 -9.91 25.34
N PHE A 102 -24.03 -9.91 26.68
CA PHE A 102 -23.63 -11.08 27.46
C PHE A 102 -24.63 -11.53 28.54
N SER A 103 -25.74 -10.81 28.76
CA SER A 103 -26.73 -11.19 29.78
C SER A 103 -28.07 -11.55 29.14
N GLN A 104 -28.37 -12.84 28.96
CA GLN A 104 -29.64 -13.31 28.39
C GLN A 104 -30.87 -12.88 29.22
N ALA A 105 -30.68 -12.60 30.51
CA ALA A 105 -31.74 -12.10 31.39
C ALA A 105 -32.01 -10.59 31.23
N SER A 106 -31.17 -9.86 30.50
CA SER A 106 -31.34 -8.43 30.26
C SER A 106 -32.50 -8.17 29.31
N PRO A 107 -33.40 -7.21 29.58
CA PRO A 107 -34.42 -6.79 28.61
C PRO A 107 -33.82 -6.13 27.35
N TYR A 108 -32.53 -5.82 27.36
CA TYR A 108 -31.80 -5.25 26.23
C TYR A 108 -30.89 -6.27 25.52
N TYR A 109 -30.98 -7.55 25.88
CA TYR A 109 -30.15 -8.59 25.27
C TYR A 109 -30.37 -8.66 23.76
N ILE A 110 -29.28 -8.64 22.98
CA ILE A 110 -29.33 -8.74 21.53
C ILE A 110 -29.27 -10.22 21.14
N GLU A 111 -30.33 -10.73 20.51
CA GLU A 111 -30.41 -12.10 20.00
C GLU A 111 -29.75 -12.24 18.61
N GLY A 112 -29.47 -13.48 18.19
CA GLY A 112 -29.03 -13.78 16.81
C GLY A 112 -27.58 -13.47 16.46
N LEU A 113 -26.75 -13.07 17.43
CA LEU A 113 -25.31 -12.87 17.28
C LEU A 113 -24.52 -14.08 17.76
N SER A 114 -23.44 -14.41 17.03
CA SER A 114 -22.44 -15.39 17.49
C SER A 114 -21.59 -14.83 18.64
N LYS A 115 -20.83 -15.68 19.34
CA LYS A 115 -19.90 -15.29 20.42
C LYS A 115 -18.91 -14.23 19.94
N THR A 116 -18.27 -14.45 18.79
CA THR A 116 -17.32 -13.49 18.21
C THR A 116 -18.00 -12.17 17.83
N GLU A 117 -19.22 -12.21 17.29
CA GLU A 117 -19.95 -10.99 16.95
C GLU A 117 -20.32 -10.17 18.19
N ARG A 118 -20.70 -10.83 19.28
CA ARG A 118 -20.97 -10.20 20.59
C ARG A 118 -19.72 -9.51 21.14
N GLU A 119 -18.59 -10.20 21.12
CA GLU A 119 -17.30 -9.67 21.58
C GLU A 119 -16.87 -8.44 20.77
N VAL A 120 -16.95 -8.53 19.44
CA VAL A 120 -16.59 -7.44 18.53
C VAL A 120 -17.50 -6.24 18.73
N ALA A 121 -18.82 -6.45 18.69
CA ALA A 121 -19.78 -5.36 18.79
C ALA A 121 -19.74 -4.69 20.17
N SER A 122 -19.62 -5.48 21.25
CA SER A 122 -19.44 -4.95 22.60
C SER A 122 -18.15 -4.14 22.73
N ARG A 123 -17.03 -4.62 22.16
CA ARG A 123 -15.76 -3.89 22.20
C ARG A 123 -15.85 -2.56 21.45
N HIS A 124 -16.38 -2.55 20.24
CA HIS A 124 -16.54 -1.32 19.47
C HIS A 124 -17.44 -0.30 20.19
N GLU A 125 -18.54 -0.76 20.78
CA GLU A 125 -19.45 0.10 21.54
C GLU A 125 -18.78 0.68 22.79
N ILE A 126 -17.98 -0.11 23.51
CA ILE A 126 -17.17 0.36 24.65
C ILE A 126 -16.08 1.34 24.21
N ASP A 127 -15.37 1.06 23.11
CA ASP A 127 -14.35 1.98 22.58
C ASP A 127 -15.00 3.32 22.22
N TYR A 128 -16.12 3.31 21.51
CA TYR A 128 -16.83 4.53 21.14
C TYR A 128 -17.35 5.28 22.38
N PHE A 129 -17.86 4.57 23.39
CA PHE A 129 -18.26 5.17 24.66
C PHE A 129 -17.11 5.87 25.38
N LYS A 130 -15.92 5.25 25.41
CA LYS A 130 -14.74 5.77 26.12
C LYS A 130 -14.01 6.88 25.38
N TYR A 131 -13.94 6.81 24.06
CA TYR A 131 -13.05 7.65 23.26
C TYR A 131 -13.79 8.54 22.26
N GLY A 132 -15.08 8.29 22.00
CA GLY A 132 -15.85 9.00 20.97
C GLY A 132 -15.52 8.57 19.54
N GLU A 133 -14.69 7.54 19.37
CA GLU A 133 -14.31 6.96 18.08
C GLU A 133 -13.90 5.49 18.24
N LEU A 134 -13.89 4.75 17.13
CA LEU A 134 -13.36 3.39 17.10
C LEU A 134 -11.83 3.41 16.95
N ARG A 135 -11.12 2.85 17.93
CA ARG A 135 -9.65 2.76 17.88
C ARG A 135 -9.14 1.59 17.03
N ASN A 136 -9.90 0.49 16.98
CA ASN A 136 -9.57 -0.69 16.18
C ASN A 136 -10.84 -1.27 15.56
N ILE A 137 -10.96 -1.16 14.23
CA ILE A 137 -12.08 -1.70 13.48
C ILE A 137 -11.86 -3.20 13.24
N SER A 138 -12.87 -4.01 13.55
CA SER A 138 -12.96 -5.41 13.17
C SER A 138 -13.99 -5.63 12.07
N TYR A 139 -13.55 -6.22 10.95
CA TYR A 139 -14.39 -6.58 9.80
C TYR A 139 -15.39 -7.74 10.07
N ILE A 140 -15.38 -8.31 11.29
CA ILE A 140 -16.35 -9.33 11.72
C ILE A 140 -17.64 -8.68 12.24
N ASP A 141 -17.61 -7.38 12.56
CA ASP A 141 -18.72 -6.63 13.14
C ASP A 141 -20.06 -6.91 12.44
N PRO A 142 -21.12 -7.21 13.20
CA PRO A 142 -22.39 -7.61 12.60
C PRO A 142 -23.08 -6.49 11.79
N ASN A 143 -22.72 -5.22 12.00
CA ASN A 143 -23.35 -4.06 11.36
C ASN A 143 -22.82 -3.77 9.94
N ILE A 144 -21.84 -4.53 9.46
CA ILE A 144 -21.20 -4.34 8.15
C ILE A 144 -21.19 -5.62 7.30
N LYS A 145 -21.95 -6.65 7.69
CA LYS A 145 -21.95 -7.96 6.99
C LYS A 145 -22.29 -7.83 5.50
N ASP A 146 -23.15 -6.90 5.14
CA ASP A 146 -23.61 -6.65 3.78
C ASP A 146 -22.62 -5.85 2.93
N LEU A 147 -21.63 -5.19 3.55
CA LEU A 147 -20.64 -4.41 2.84
C LEU A 147 -19.64 -5.32 2.10
N SER A 148 -19.12 -4.81 0.99
CA SER A 148 -18.13 -5.52 0.18
C SER A 148 -16.78 -5.63 0.89
N VAL A 149 -16.10 -6.75 0.65
CA VAL A 149 -14.73 -6.99 1.12
C VAL A 149 -13.75 -6.11 0.34
N VAL A 150 -12.76 -5.57 1.06
CA VAL A 150 -11.60 -4.93 0.46
C VAL A 150 -10.63 -6.01 -0.02
N ASN A 151 -10.56 -6.24 -1.33
CA ASN A 151 -9.55 -7.13 -1.89
C ASN A 151 -8.20 -6.40 -1.96
N GLY A 152 -7.20 -6.89 -1.22
CA GLY A 152 -5.89 -6.21 -1.10
C GLY A 152 -5.16 -6.00 -2.42
N TYR A 153 -5.26 -6.94 -3.35
CA TYR A 153 -4.65 -6.79 -4.67
C TYR A 153 -5.38 -5.75 -5.51
N VAL A 154 -6.72 -5.80 -5.56
CA VAL A 154 -7.52 -4.78 -6.26
C VAL A 154 -7.27 -3.39 -5.66
N ARG A 155 -7.19 -3.27 -4.33
CA ARG A 155 -6.87 -2.02 -3.63
C ARG A 155 -5.53 -1.45 -4.12
N GLU A 156 -4.49 -2.27 -4.23
CA GLU A 156 -3.18 -1.83 -4.73
C GLU A 156 -3.27 -1.30 -6.17
N LEU A 157 -4.04 -1.98 -7.03
CA LEU A 157 -4.22 -1.57 -8.42
C LEU A 157 -5.01 -0.25 -8.54
N GLU A 158 -6.07 -0.08 -7.75
CA GLU A 158 -6.82 1.17 -7.66
C GLU A 158 -5.92 2.32 -7.16
N GLU A 159 -5.04 2.05 -6.19
CA GLU A 159 -4.06 3.04 -5.71
C GLU A 159 -3.06 3.42 -6.81
N LYS A 160 -2.56 2.47 -7.60
CA LYS A 160 -1.69 2.74 -8.75
C LYS A 160 -2.40 3.60 -9.80
N ALA A 161 -3.65 3.29 -10.13
CA ALA A 161 -4.47 4.09 -11.05
C ALA A 161 -4.69 5.52 -10.52
N PHE A 162 -5.03 5.67 -9.23
CA PHE A 162 -5.19 6.98 -8.61
C PHE A 162 -3.88 7.79 -8.64
N ASN A 163 -2.76 7.17 -8.28
CA ASN A 163 -1.45 7.82 -8.33
C ASN A 163 -1.06 8.23 -9.75
N ARG A 164 -1.44 7.47 -10.78
CA ARG A 164 -1.24 7.85 -12.19
C ARG A 164 -1.94 9.16 -12.53
N GLU A 165 -3.21 9.32 -12.14
CA GLU A 165 -3.96 10.56 -12.38
C GLU A 165 -3.41 11.75 -11.57
N ALA A 166 -2.95 11.50 -10.34
CA ALA A 166 -2.28 12.52 -9.55
C ALA A 166 -0.98 13.00 -10.22
N ILE A 167 -0.16 12.08 -10.75
CA ILE A 167 1.05 12.40 -11.51
C ILE A 167 0.73 13.16 -12.79
N ASN A 168 -0.33 12.77 -13.53
CA ASN A 168 -0.79 13.53 -14.71
C ASN A 168 -1.08 14.99 -14.35
N THR A 169 -1.80 15.21 -13.24
CA THR A 169 -2.16 16.55 -12.74
C THR A 169 -0.92 17.34 -12.31
N GLN A 170 -0.01 16.72 -11.55
CA GLN A 170 1.22 17.36 -11.08
C GLN A 170 2.17 17.72 -12.23
N PHE A 171 2.23 16.86 -13.24
CA PHE A 171 3.00 17.14 -14.45
C PHE A 171 2.40 18.31 -15.22
N GLN A 172 1.07 18.39 -15.36
CA GLN A 172 0.43 19.56 -15.96
C GLN A 172 0.73 20.85 -15.18
N GLN A 173 0.66 20.82 -13.86
CA GLN A 173 1.02 21.97 -13.01
C GLN A 173 2.48 22.41 -13.21
N LEU A 174 3.38 21.44 -13.37
CA LEU A 174 4.78 21.70 -13.67
C LEU A 174 4.92 22.39 -15.04
N LEU A 175 4.23 21.91 -16.08
CA LEU A 175 4.24 22.54 -17.40
C LEU A 175 3.66 23.96 -17.36
N ASP A 176 2.53 24.15 -16.68
CA ASP A 176 1.86 25.44 -16.51
C ASP A 176 2.77 26.47 -15.82
N LYS A 177 3.52 26.05 -14.79
CA LYS A 177 4.49 26.90 -14.07
C LYS A 177 5.56 27.47 -15.00
N TYR A 178 5.95 26.72 -16.03
CA TYR A 178 6.97 27.12 -17.00
C TYR A 178 6.39 27.57 -18.34
N GLY A 179 5.06 27.68 -18.46
CA GLY A 179 4.38 28.11 -19.69
C GLY A 179 4.62 27.18 -20.88
N ILE A 180 4.71 25.87 -20.63
CA ILE A 180 4.97 24.86 -21.65
C ILE A 180 3.65 24.26 -22.11
N GLU A 181 3.41 24.29 -23.42
CA GLU A 181 2.27 23.64 -24.04
C GLU A 181 2.74 22.44 -24.88
N ILE A 182 2.14 21.28 -24.64
CA ILE A 182 2.37 20.09 -25.47
C ILE A 182 1.30 20.06 -26.58
N PRO A 183 1.68 19.95 -27.86
CA PRO A 183 0.73 19.86 -28.95
C PRO A 183 -0.25 18.71 -28.77
N LYS A 184 -1.52 18.95 -29.13
CA LYS A 184 -2.54 17.91 -29.13
C LYS A 184 -2.10 16.73 -30.02
N ASP A 185 -2.37 15.51 -29.56
CA ASP A 185 -2.05 14.26 -30.24
C ASP A 185 -0.54 13.97 -30.44
N ALA A 186 0.34 14.77 -29.83
CA ALA A 186 1.75 14.43 -29.68
C ALA A 186 1.89 13.12 -28.91
N ASN A 187 2.73 12.22 -29.43
CA ASN A 187 3.08 10.97 -28.77
C ASN A 187 4.53 11.10 -28.30
N ILE A 188 4.71 11.29 -27.01
CA ILE A 188 6.02 11.56 -26.42
C ILE A 188 6.41 10.34 -25.59
N THR A 189 7.67 9.93 -25.67
CA THR A 189 8.24 8.92 -24.76
C THR A 189 9.30 9.59 -23.91
N PHE A 190 9.12 9.49 -22.59
CA PHE A 190 10.10 9.91 -21.60
C PHE A 190 10.90 8.70 -21.15
N THR A 191 12.21 8.76 -21.32
CA THR A 191 13.14 7.68 -20.97
C THR A 191 14.12 8.17 -19.92
N ILE A 192 14.18 7.48 -18.78
CA ILE A 192 14.93 7.92 -17.60
C ILE A 192 16.01 6.90 -17.28
N GLU A 193 17.25 7.38 -17.20
CA GLU A 193 18.38 6.53 -16.80
C GLU A 193 18.44 6.34 -15.28
N PRO A 194 18.96 5.20 -14.78
CA PRO A 194 18.76 4.80 -13.38
C PRO A 194 19.72 5.44 -12.37
N TYR A 195 20.77 6.15 -12.81
CA TYR A 195 21.91 6.55 -12.00
C TYR A 195 21.85 8.00 -11.54
N ASP A 196 21.62 8.93 -12.45
CA ASP A 196 21.46 10.35 -12.14
C ASP A 196 19.99 10.80 -12.33
N PHE A 197 19.11 9.86 -12.68
CA PHE A 197 17.69 10.06 -13.00
C PHE A 197 17.45 11.10 -14.09
N LYS A 198 18.38 11.26 -15.05
CA LYS A 198 18.20 12.18 -16.17
C LYS A 198 17.15 11.64 -17.14
N VAL A 199 16.20 12.51 -17.49
CA VAL A 199 15.22 12.21 -18.54
C VAL A 199 15.76 12.58 -19.92
N SER A 200 15.39 11.78 -20.91
CA SER A 200 15.50 12.05 -22.33
C SER A 200 14.11 11.95 -22.98
N VAL A 201 13.85 12.80 -23.96
CA VAL A 201 12.54 12.94 -24.59
C VAL A 201 12.61 12.57 -26.07
N SER A 202 11.70 11.70 -26.50
CA SER A 202 11.59 11.26 -27.89
C SER A 202 10.13 11.21 -28.36
N GLY A 203 9.91 10.98 -29.66
CA GLY A 203 8.57 10.93 -30.26
C GLY A 203 8.02 12.29 -30.73
N ILE A 204 8.76 13.38 -30.54
CA ILE A 204 8.41 14.72 -31.02
C ILE A 204 9.49 15.29 -31.96
N GLU A 205 9.06 15.92 -33.06
CA GLU A 205 9.97 16.53 -34.05
C GLU A 205 10.55 17.87 -33.57
N ASP A 206 9.80 18.60 -32.75
CA ASP A 206 10.23 19.86 -32.15
C ASP A 206 11.30 19.61 -31.09
N LYS A 207 12.56 19.74 -31.51
CA LYS A 207 13.74 19.57 -30.63
C LYS A 207 13.79 20.60 -29.52
N SER A 208 13.28 21.82 -29.74
CA SER A 208 13.27 22.86 -28.72
C SER A 208 12.28 22.53 -27.62
N LEU A 209 11.10 22.00 -27.97
CA LEU A 209 10.14 21.50 -27.00
C LEU A 209 10.67 20.24 -26.29
N ALA A 210 11.31 19.32 -27.00
CA ALA A 210 11.92 18.14 -26.38
C ALA A 210 12.93 18.54 -25.29
N SER A 211 13.89 19.41 -25.62
CA SER A 211 14.87 19.89 -24.65
C SER A 211 14.24 20.66 -23.50
N LEU A 212 13.19 21.44 -23.76
CA LEU A 212 12.49 22.18 -22.70
C LEU A 212 11.76 21.24 -21.71
N LEU A 213 11.17 20.15 -22.21
CA LEU A 213 10.57 19.11 -21.38
C LEU A 213 11.62 18.36 -20.56
N GLU A 214 12.78 18.05 -21.16
CA GLU A 214 13.92 17.46 -20.45
C GLU A 214 14.39 18.38 -19.31
N ASP A 215 14.61 19.65 -19.61
CA ASP A 215 15.08 20.65 -18.64
C ASP A 215 14.11 20.82 -17.47
N VAL A 216 12.80 20.90 -17.74
CA VAL A 216 11.77 21.05 -16.71
C VAL A 216 11.65 19.82 -15.83
N LEU A 217 11.63 18.61 -16.40
CA LEU A 217 11.57 17.38 -15.59
C LEU A 217 12.86 17.12 -14.82
N ASN A 218 14.01 17.59 -15.30
CA ASN A 218 15.28 17.50 -14.58
C ASN A 218 15.44 18.60 -13.49
N THR A 219 14.42 19.42 -13.24
CA THR A 219 14.41 20.33 -12.08
C THR A 219 14.06 19.59 -10.79
N ALA A 220 14.77 19.93 -9.70
CA ALA A 220 14.63 19.28 -8.39
C ALA A 220 14.66 17.74 -8.51
N ASP A 221 13.71 17.02 -7.90
CA ASP A 221 13.62 15.55 -7.99
C ASP A 221 12.49 15.06 -8.93
N ASN A 222 11.97 15.91 -9.83
CA ASN A 222 10.79 15.55 -10.65
C ASN A 222 11.01 14.28 -11.51
N SER A 223 12.14 14.16 -12.19
CA SER A 223 12.50 12.98 -12.98
C SER A 223 12.72 11.73 -12.12
N LYS A 224 13.29 11.87 -10.93
CA LYS A 224 13.46 10.78 -9.95
C LYS A 224 12.12 10.28 -9.40
N GLU A 225 11.18 11.19 -9.15
CA GLU A 225 9.81 10.86 -8.75
C GLU A 225 9.08 10.18 -9.91
N LEU A 226 9.24 10.64 -11.16
CA LEU A 226 8.68 9.96 -12.32
C LEU A 226 9.26 8.54 -12.50
N PHE A 227 10.58 8.36 -12.37
CA PHE A 227 11.22 7.04 -12.37
C PHE A 227 10.61 6.14 -11.28
N SER A 228 10.47 6.66 -10.07
CA SER A 228 9.92 5.93 -8.93
C SER A 228 8.46 5.55 -9.15
N HIS A 229 7.70 6.39 -9.82
CA HIS A 229 6.31 6.12 -10.19
C HIS A 229 6.21 5.01 -11.24
N ILE A 230 7.03 5.04 -12.30
CA ILE A 230 7.09 3.99 -13.31
C ILE A 230 7.44 2.65 -12.65
N TYR A 231 8.48 2.63 -11.82
CA TYR A 231 8.93 1.42 -11.14
C TYR A 231 7.84 0.80 -10.25
N LYS A 232 7.09 1.60 -9.50
CA LYS A 232 6.02 1.10 -8.61
C LYS A 232 4.76 0.71 -9.36
N SER A 233 4.52 1.32 -10.52
CA SER A 233 3.37 0.99 -11.37
C SER A 233 3.60 -0.28 -12.18
N ALA A 234 4.82 -0.80 -12.19
CA ALA A 234 5.14 -2.03 -12.89
C ALA A 234 4.42 -3.24 -12.28
N ASN A 235 3.99 -4.16 -13.15
CA ASN A 235 3.60 -5.51 -12.75
C ASN A 235 4.80 -6.48 -12.87
N ASP A 236 4.63 -7.71 -12.38
CA ASP A 236 5.69 -8.73 -12.36
C ASP A 236 6.18 -9.14 -13.76
N GLU A 237 5.38 -8.89 -14.80
CA GLU A 237 5.70 -9.23 -16.20
C GLU A 237 6.30 -8.06 -16.98
N ASN A 238 6.60 -6.93 -16.32
CA ASN A 238 7.10 -5.74 -17.01
C ASN A 238 8.48 -5.98 -17.63
N SER A 239 8.58 -5.83 -18.96
CA SER A 239 9.80 -6.11 -19.72
C SER A 239 10.95 -5.13 -19.51
N GLN A 240 10.69 -3.96 -18.90
CA GLN A 240 11.71 -2.98 -18.56
C GLN A 240 12.45 -3.35 -17.27
N ILE A 241 11.85 -4.16 -16.40
CA ILE A 241 12.38 -4.47 -15.07
C ILE A 241 12.88 -5.91 -15.04
N SER A 242 14.11 -6.10 -14.55
CA SER A 242 14.65 -7.42 -14.21
C SER A 242 15.43 -7.33 -12.91
N LYS A 243 15.60 -8.47 -12.25
CA LYS A 243 16.41 -8.56 -11.02
C LYS A 243 17.83 -8.03 -11.25
N GLU A 244 18.45 -8.43 -12.36
CA GLU A 244 19.81 -8.03 -12.71
C GLU A 244 19.95 -6.52 -12.91
N ARG A 245 19.05 -5.90 -13.70
CA ARG A 245 19.00 -4.44 -13.90
C ARG A 245 18.83 -3.69 -12.58
N ASN A 246 17.94 -4.19 -11.72
CA ASN A 246 17.67 -3.59 -10.41
C ASN A 246 18.86 -3.75 -9.45
N ASP A 247 19.51 -4.90 -9.44
CA ASP A 247 20.70 -5.14 -8.63
C ASP A 247 21.85 -4.21 -9.04
N LYS A 248 22.08 -4.02 -10.35
CA LYS A 248 23.07 -3.05 -10.88
C LYS A 248 22.77 -1.62 -10.43
N LYS A 249 21.53 -1.15 -10.59
CA LYS A 249 21.11 0.16 -10.09
C LYS A 249 21.32 0.27 -8.58
N SER A 250 20.88 -0.73 -7.82
CA SER A 250 20.92 -0.69 -6.36
C SER A 250 22.34 -0.62 -5.83
N ILE A 251 23.27 -1.42 -6.36
CA ILE A 251 24.65 -1.39 -5.92
C ILE A 251 25.36 -0.09 -6.31
N PHE A 252 25.05 0.46 -7.49
CA PHE A 252 25.55 1.77 -7.89
C PHE A 252 25.24 2.85 -6.85
N HIS A 253 23.96 2.97 -6.47
CA HIS A 253 23.52 3.99 -5.51
C HIS A 253 24.09 3.76 -4.11
N GLU A 254 24.14 2.51 -3.65
CA GLU A 254 24.73 2.17 -2.35
C GLU A 254 26.20 2.59 -2.28
N ILE A 255 27.01 2.21 -3.28
CA ILE A 255 28.44 2.56 -3.30
C ILE A 255 28.63 4.07 -3.40
N LYS A 256 27.88 4.76 -4.26
CA LYS A 256 27.94 6.22 -4.39
C LYS A 256 27.57 6.93 -3.09
N GLU A 257 26.52 6.48 -2.40
CA GLU A 257 26.09 7.06 -1.13
C GLU A 257 27.11 6.85 0.00
N LYS A 258 27.64 5.63 0.14
CA LYS A 258 28.53 5.30 1.27
C LYS A 258 29.97 5.74 1.08
N THR A 259 30.45 5.76 -0.16
CA THR A 259 31.87 5.97 -0.46
C THR A 259 32.15 7.27 -1.22
N GLY A 260 31.14 7.84 -1.88
CA GLY A 260 31.29 9.00 -2.76
C GLY A 260 31.81 8.66 -4.16
N TYR A 261 32.17 7.41 -4.45
CA TYR A 261 32.65 6.99 -5.76
C TYR A 261 31.50 6.63 -6.71
N ASP A 262 31.63 7.05 -7.96
CA ASP A 262 30.75 6.65 -9.05
C ASP A 262 31.33 5.40 -9.72
N LEU A 263 30.59 4.28 -9.73
CA LEU A 263 31.11 3.02 -10.28
C LEU A 263 31.47 3.11 -11.77
N ARG A 264 30.89 4.06 -12.51
CA ARG A 264 31.20 4.30 -13.94
C ARG A 264 32.59 4.88 -14.15
N ASP A 265 33.15 5.53 -13.13
CA ASP A 265 34.46 6.17 -13.18
C ASP A 265 35.60 5.25 -12.71
N LEU A 266 35.27 4.05 -12.21
CA LEU A 266 36.23 3.08 -11.67
C LEU A 266 36.74 2.13 -12.75
N GLU A 267 37.98 1.67 -12.58
CA GLU A 267 38.54 0.63 -13.44
C GLU A 267 38.01 -0.73 -13.01
N ASN A 268 37.41 -1.48 -13.94
CA ASN A 268 36.93 -2.83 -13.66
C ASN A 268 37.89 -3.88 -14.24
N VAL A 269 38.78 -4.39 -13.39
CA VAL A 269 39.84 -5.34 -13.76
C VAL A 269 39.88 -6.49 -12.75
N ASP A 270 40.13 -7.70 -13.25
CA ASP A 270 40.24 -8.94 -12.47
C ASP A 270 39.06 -9.17 -11.49
N GLY A 271 37.84 -8.83 -11.93
CA GLY A 271 36.62 -9.03 -11.13
C GLY A 271 36.50 -8.08 -9.94
N LYS A 272 37.18 -6.93 -9.98
CA LYS A 272 37.15 -5.88 -8.96
C LYS A 272 36.90 -4.51 -9.57
N PHE A 273 36.44 -3.58 -8.75
CA PHE A 273 36.39 -2.16 -9.10
C PHE A 273 37.48 -1.40 -8.34
N LEU A 274 38.38 -0.79 -9.09
CA LEU A 274 39.56 -0.11 -8.56
C LEU A 274 39.45 1.39 -8.78
N THR A 275 39.83 2.15 -7.75
CA THR A 275 40.04 3.60 -7.86
C THR A 275 41.30 3.90 -8.68
N LYS A 276 41.51 5.17 -9.05
CA LYS A 276 42.67 5.60 -9.85
C LYS A 276 44.03 5.30 -9.21
N ASP A 277 44.08 5.21 -7.89
CA ASP A 277 45.27 4.85 -7.10
C ASP A 277 45.38 3.33 -6.85
N GLY A 278 44.47 2.51 -7.38
CA GLY A 278 44.48 1.05 -7.30
C GLY A 278 43.82 0.47 -6.05
N THR A 279 43.09 1.27 -5.27
CA THR A 279 42.36 0.79 -4.08
C THR A 279 41.07 0.10 -4.49
N ASP A 280 40.80 -1.08 -3.92
CA ASP A 280 39.57 -1.82 -4.15
C ASP A 280 38.38 -1.12 -3.47
N ILE A 281 37.32 -0.84 -4.25
CA ILE A 281 36.13 -0.14 -3.72
C ILE A 281 35.45 -0.94 -2.61
N LEU A 282 35.59 -2.27 -2.59
CA LEU A 282 34.99 -3.11 -1.57
C LEU A 282 35.59 -2.82 -0.18
N GLU A 283 36.90 -2.54 -0.11
CA GLU A 283 37.56 -2.17 1.15
C GLU A 283 37.08 -0.80 1.64
N ILE A 284 36.93 0.17 0.73
CA ILE A 284 36.40 1.51 1.04
C ILE A 284 34.95 1.39 1.55
N TYR A 285 34.12 0.58 0.89
CA TYR A 285 32.74 0.33 1.29
C TYR A 285 32.66 -0.33 2.67
N LYS A 286 33.51 -1.33 2.94
CA LYS A 286 33.60 -1.99 4.25
C LYS A 286 33.90 -0.99 5.36
N GLU A 287 34.89 -0.13 5.15
CA GLU A 287 35.23 0.91 6.13
C GLU A 287 34.08 1.90 6.34
N ALA A 288 33.43 2.33 5.25
CA ALA A 288 32.29 3.23 5.31
C ALA A 288 31.12 2.62 6.10
N MET A 289 30.85 1.32 5.91
CA MET A 289 29.80 0.60 6.63
C MET A 289 30.10 0.48 8.14
N ILE A 290 31.35 0.16 8.50
CA ILE A 290 31.79 0.07 9.90
C ILE A 290 31.60 1.43 10.61
N LYS A 291 32.00 2.52 9.94
CA LYS A 291 31.94 3.90 10.47
C LYS A 291 30.54 4.52 10.42
N SER A 292 29.61 3.95 9.67
CA SER A 292 28.26 4.49 9.49
C SER A 292 27.47 4.48 10.80
N ASP A 293 26.93 5.64 11.17
CA ASP A 293 25.99 5.87 12.27
C ASP A 293 24.52 5.71 11.84
N LYS A 294 24.27 5.68 10.52
CA LYS A 294 22.93 5.50 9.92
C LYS A 294 22.45 4.05 9.90
N VAL A 295 23.34 3.09 10.16
CA VAL A 295 23.03 1.66 10.10
C VAL A 295 23.24 1.08 11.51
N PRO A 296 22.19 0.52 12.14
CA PRO A 296 22.35 -0.12 13.45
C PRO A 296 23.40 -1.23 13.39
N GLU A 297 24.17 -1.38 14.47
CA GLU A 297 25.33 -2.26 14.53
C GLU A 297 24.99 -3.71 14.16
N GLU A 298 23.83 -4.19 14.62
CA GLU A 298 23.31 -5.53 14.35
C GLU A 298 23.01 -5.81 12.86
N PHE A 299 22.83 -4.78 12.04
CA PHE A 299 22.53 -4.92 10.61
C PHE A 299 23.73 -4.67 9.70
N LYS A 300 24.82 -4.09 10.20
CA LYS A 300 26.00 -3.74 9.38
C LYS A 300 26.58 -4.94 8.63
N GLY A 301 26.76 -6.07 9.32
CA GLY A 301 27.31 -7.28 8.71
C GLY A 301 26.43 -7.83 7.58
N ILE A 302 25.12 -7.93 7.82
CA ILE A 302 24.15 -8.44 6.86
C ILE A 302 24.08 -7.53 5.62
N MET A 303 24.03 -6.21 5.83
CA MET A 303 23.99 -5.23 4.73
C MET A 303 25.29 -5.25 3.93
N TYR A 304 26.44 -5.31 4.61
CA TYR A 304 27.74 -5.44 3.96
C TYR A 304 27.78 -6.69 3.07
N GLU A 305 27.46 -7.87 3.62
CA GLU A 305 27.48 -9.14 2.87
C GLU A 305 26.54 -9.12 1.67
N HIS A 306 25.34 -8.54 1.82
CA HIS A 306 24.37 -8.43 0.74
C HIS A 306 24.91 -7.61 -0.45
N PHE A 307 25.46 -6.43 -0.18
CA PHE A 307 25.96 -5.53 -1.22
C PHE A 307 27.34 -5.92 -1.75
N ALA A 308 28.22 -6.46 -0.90
CA ALA A 308 29.51 -7.01 -1.31
C ALA A 308 29.33 -8.09 -2.37
N LYS A 309 28.38 -9.02 -2.16
CA LYS A 309 28.05 -10.04 -3.15
C LYS A 309 27.57 -9.45 -4.48
N LYS A 310 26.68 -8.45 -4.44
CA LYS A 310 26.18 -7.79 -5.67
C LYS A 310 27.29 -7.06 -6.42
N LEU A 311 28.20 -6.40 -5.67
CA LEU A 311 29.34 -5.70 -6.23
C LEU A 311 30.30 -6.69 -6.90
N ASP A 312 30.62 -7.80 -6.24
CA ASP A 312 31.47 -8.87 -6.79
C ASP A 312 30.86 -9.48 -8.06
N ASP A 313 29.56 -9.77 -8.05
CA ASP A 313 28.85 -10.33 -9.20
C ASP A 313 28.87 -9.34 -10.38
N LEU A 314 28.64 -8.04 -10.11
CA LEU A 314 28.74 -6.99 -11.13
C LEU A 314 30.17 -6.83 -11.66
N ALA A 315 31.17 -6.85 -10.79
CA ALA A 315 32.58 -6.67 -11.15
C ALA A 315 33.12 -7.83 -12.00
N LYS A 316 32.64 -9.06 -11.79
CA LYS A 316 32.99 -10.23 -12.63
C LYS A 316 32.38 -10.14 -14.01
N ASN A 317 31.15 -9.65 -14.11
CA ASN A 317 30.43 -9.57 -15.38
C ASN A 317 30.86 -8.35 -16.22
N GLY A 318 31.29 -7.26 -15.58
CA GLY A 318 31.57 -6.00 -16.25
C GLY A 318 30.44 -5.01 -16.07
N PHE A 319 30.73 -3.79 -15.61
CA PHE A 319 29.69 -2.76 -15.46
C PHE A 319 28.93 -2.55 -16.78
N GLU A 320 29.63 -2.37 -17.89
CA GLU A 320 29.02 -2.13 -19.22
C GLU A 320 28.30 -3.36 -19.82
N ASN A 321 28.60 -4.57 -19.32
CA ASN A 321 28.01 -5.81 -19.86
C ASN A 321 26.67 -6.16 -19.21
N VAL A 322 26.38 -5.61 -18.03
CA VAL A 322 25.11 -5.79 -17.33
C VAL A 322 24.13 -4.71 -17.78
N PRO A 323 22.92 -5.05 -18.26
CA PRO A 323 21.96 -4.04 -18.73
C PRO A 323 21.50 -3.07 -17.63
N ASP A 324 21.20 -1.84 -18.03
CA ASP A 324 20.70 -0.79 -17.14
C ASP A 324 19.19 -0.89 -16.89
N LEU A 325 18.74 -0.46 -15.72
CA LEU A 325 17.32 -0.28 -15.42
C LEU A 325 16.79 1.03 -16.02
N VAL A 326 16.89 1.17 -17.34
CA VAL A 326 16.29 2.30 -18.06
C VAL A 326 14.78 2.11 -18.08
N LEU A 327 14.05 3.11 -17.59
CA LEU A 327 12.59 3.09 -17.54
C LEU A 327 12.02 4.14 -18.48
N SER A 328 11.07 3.70 -19.30
CA SER A 328 10.36 4.53 -20.26
C SER A 328 8.89 4.61 -19.91
N ILE A 329 8.28 5.74 -20.26
CA ILE A 329 6.85 5.93 -20.19
C ILE A 329 6.35 6.81 -21.32
N ASP A 330 5.23 6.42 -21.92
CA ASP A 330 4.62 7.19 -22.99
C ASP A 330 3.69 8.25 -22.42
N TYR A 331 3.52 9.34 -23.14
CA TYR A 331 2.62 10.44 -22.81
C TYR A 331 1.85 10.87 -24.05
N LYS A 332 0.54 11.00 -23.87
CA LYS A 332 -0.37 11.47 -24.91
C LYS A 332 -1.60 12.11 -24.30
N ASN A 333 -1.98 13.27 -24.81
CA ASN A 333 -3.26 13.93 -24.51
C ASN A 333 -3.53 14.05 -22.99
N GLY A 334 -2.55 14.53 -22.23
CA GLY A 334 -2.71 14.77 -20.79
C GLY A 334 -2.42 13.57 -19.89
N SER A 335 -2.17 12.38 -20.44
CA SER A 335 -1.94 11.17 -19.64
C SER A 335 -0.63 10.48 -19.98
N PHE A 336 0.02 9.96 -18.94
CA PHE A 336 1.06 8.95 -19.07
C PHE A 336 0.49 7.54 -19.28
N TYR A 337 1.22 6.67 -19.98
CA TYR A 337 0.88 5.29 -20.29
C TYR A 337 2.09 4.37 -20.09
N ASP A 338 1.89 3.29 -19.34
CA ASP A 338 2.95 2.32 -19.02
C ASP A 338 3.52 1.62 -20.27
N VAL A 339 4.85 1.47 -20.29
CA VAL A 339 5.59 0.75 -21.33
C VAL A 339 6.08 -0.58 -20.78
N GLY A 340 6.13 -1.61 -21.63
CA GLY A 340 6.66 -2.92 -21.29
C GLY A 340 5.70 -3.83 -20.52
N GLN A 341 4.43 -3.46 -20.40
CA GLN A 341 3.38 -4.27 -19.78
C GLN A 341 2.05 -4.14 -20.53
N SER A 342 1.17 -5.14 -20.38
CA SER A 342 -0.15 -5.20 -21.03
C SER A 342 -1.20 -4.36 -20.31
N GLU A 343 -1.23 -4.45 -18.98
CA GLU A 343 -2.10 -3.67 -18.12
C GLU A 343 -1.57 -2.25 -17.96
N ASN A 344 -2.43 -1.27 -18.21
CA ASN A 344 -2.03 0.13 -18.25
C ASN A 344 -2.91 0.96 -17.31
N PHE A 345 -2.28 1.86 -16.56
CA PHE A 345 -2.93 2.75 -15.61
C PHE A 345 -3.30 4.10 -16.22
N GLY A 346 -2.88 4.38 -17.45
CA GLY A 346 -3.20 5.63 -18.15
C GLY A 346 -4.70 5.87 -18.29
N THR A 347 -5.08 7.14 -18.43
CA THR A 347 -6.48 7.55 -18.47
C THR A 347 -7.27 6.76 -19.51
N GLY A 348 -8.38 6.16 -19.08
CA GLY A 348 -9.25 5.34 -19.94
C GLY A 348 -8.73 3.92 -20.22
N LYS A 349 -7.64 3.47 -19.59
CA LYS A 349 -7.09 2.11 -19.73
C LYS A 349 -7.28 1.23 -18.49
N THR A 350 -7.98 1.70 -17.47
CA THR A 350 -8.12 1.04 -16.15
C THR A 350 -9.35 0.13 -16.02
N LYS A 351 -10.15 -0.06 -17.07
CA LYS A 351 -11.41 -0.86 -17.02
C LYS A 351 -11.20 -2.30 -16.52
N TRP A 352 -10.06 -2.89 -16.81
CA TRP A 352 -9.71 -4.24 -16.35
C TRP A 352 -9.65 -4.34 -14.80
N ILE A 353 -9.36 -3.24 -14.09
CA ILE A 353 -9.40 -3.19 -12.62
C ILE A 353 -10.83 -3.34 -12.13
N GLU A 354 -11.79 -2.67 -12.78
CA GLU A 354 -13.22 -2.78 -12.45
C GLU A 354 -13.76 -4.19 -12.72
N GLU A 355 -13.37 -4.80 -13.84
CA GLU A 355 -13.72 -6.18 -14.20
C GLU A 355 -13.14 -7.18 -13.19
N LEU A 356 -11.87 -6.98 -12.79
CA LEU A 356 -11.24 -7.78 -11.74
C LEU A 356 -11.96 -7.62 -10.41
N LYS A 357 -12.25 -6.38 -10.00
CA LYS A 357 -12.99 -6.06 -8.77
C LYS A 357 -14.35 -6.77 -8.74
N ALA A 358 -15.10 -6.71 -9.84
CA ALA A 358 -16.37 -7.41 -9.98
C ALA A 358 -16.21 -8.94 -9.85
N SER A 359 -15.16 -9.52 -10.44
CA SER A 359 -14.87 -10.96 -10.36
C SER A 359 -14.49 -11.46 -8.96
N LYS A 360 -14.04 -10.54 -8.09
CA LYS A 360 -13.62 -10.83 -6.71
C LYS A 360 -14.65 -10.36 -5.68
N SER A 361 -15.84 -9.93 -6.12
CA SER A 361 -16.86 -9.38 -5.23
C SER A 361 -17.38 -10.43 -4.26
N GLN A 362 -17.32 -10.10 -2.98
CA GLN A 362 -17.86 -10.88 -1.89
C GLN A 362 -18.23 -9.94 -0.75
N THR A 363 -19.26 -10.28 0.02
CA THR A 363 -19.62 -9.53 1.23
C THR A 363 -18.74 -9.90 2.42
N LEU A 364 -18.57 -8.99 3.38
CA LEU A 364 -17.87 -9.27 4.64
C LEU A 364 -18.54 -10.43 5.40
N GLY A 365 -19.86 -10.55 5.30
CA GLY A 365 -20.68 -11.65 5.82
C GLY A 365 -20.20 -13.01 5.34
N GLU A 366 -20.03 -13.16 4.02
CA GLU A 366 -19.58 -14.40 3.39
C GLU A 366 -18.10 -14.67 3.65
N ALA A 367 -17.23 -13.66 3.53
CA ALA A 367 -15.79 -13.81 3.69
C ALA A 367 -15.38 -14.28 5.09
N PHE A 368 -16.05 -13.75 6.14
CA PHE A 368 -15.77 -14.13 7.52
C PHE A 368 -16.77 -15.14 8.10
N LYS A 369 -17.53 -15.86 7.26
CA LYS A 369 -18.57 -16.82 7.72
C LYS A 369 -18.06 -17.87 8.70
N ASN A 370 -16.83 -18.35 8.52
CA ASN A 370 -16.25 -19.36 9.42
C ASN A 370 -15.83 -18.78 10.78
N TYR A 371 -15.43 -17.50 10.84
CA TYR A 371 -15.12 -16.81 12.09
C TYR A 371 -16.36 -16.42 12.89
N ARG A 372 -17.54 -16.50 12.25
CA ARG A 372 -18.85 -16.27 12.88
C ARG A 372 -19.48 -17.55 13.42
N LYS A 373 -18.89 -18.72 13.16
CA LYS A 373 -19.37 -19.97 13.72
C LYS A 373 -18.86 -20.08 15.14
N ASP A 374 -19.79 -20.30 16.06
CA ASP A 374 -19.44 -20.72 17.40
C ASP A 374 -19.01 -22.19 17.30
N ASP A 375 -17.70 -22.43 17.34
CA ASP A 375 -17.16 -23.79 17.41
C ASP A 375 -17.44 -24.29 18.82
N VAL A 376 -18.24 -25.36 18.95
CA VAL A 376 -18.63 -25.87 20.26
C VAL A 376 -17.48 -26.72 20.81
N ASN A 377 -16.44 -26.05 21.32
CA ASN A 377 -15.35 -26.72 22.00
C ASN A 377 -15.85 -27.27 23.36
N LEU A 378 -15.13 -28.24 23.94
CA LEU A 378 -15.57 -28.98 25.13
C LEU A 378 -15.87 -28.07 26.34
N GLU A 379 -15.17 -26.94 26.44
CA GLU A 379 -15.38 -25.90 27.45
C GLU A 379 -16.72 -25.16 27.24
N ASP A 380 -17.06 -24.82 25.99
CA ASP A 380 -18.36 -24.22 25.66
C ASP A 380 -19.51 -25.23 25.87
N LYS A 381 -19.28 -26.54 25.68
CA LYS A 381 -20.27 -27.59 26.03
C LYS A 381 -20.56 -27.63 27.54
N GLN A 382 -19.55 -27.42 28.38
CA GLN A 382 -19.71 -27.35 29.83
C GLN A 382 -20.49 -26.10 30.26
N ASP A 383 -20.24 -24.97 29.62
CA ASP A 383 -20.94 -23.72 29.91
C ASP A 383 -22.39 -23.73 29.42
N ILE A 384 -22.67 -24.32 28.26
CA ILE A 384 -24.05 -24.58 27.78
C ILE A 384 -24.81 -25.47 28.78
N ILE A 385 -24.16 -26.49 29.35
CA ILE A 385 -24.75 -27.35 30.39
C ILE A 385 -25.01 -26.57 31.68
N ARG A 386 -24.10 -25.67 32.10
CA ARG A 386 -24.29 -24.81 33.28
C ARG A 386 -25.44 -23.83 33.12
N GLU A 387 -25.54 -23.20 31.94
CA GLU A 387 -26.59 -22.25 31.61
C GLU A 387 -27.97 -22.94 31.51
N ALA A 388 -28.04 -24.10 30.84
CA ALA A 388 -29.28 -24.88 30.74
C ALA A 388 -29.80 -25.42 32.10
N LEU A 389 -28.91 -25.60 33.08
CA LEU A 389 -29.23 -26.08 34.43
C LEU A 389 -29.34 -24.93 35.47
N ASN A 390 -29.12 -23.68 35.05
CA ASN A 390 -29.20 -22.48 35.91
C ASN A 390 -28.32 -22.57 37.17
N LEU A 391 -27.11 -23.12 37.03
CA LEU A 391 -26.19 -23.38 38.14
C LEU A 391 -25.22 -22.21 38.35
N ASN A 392 -25.31 -21.52 39.50
CA ASN A 392 -24.52 -20.31 39.82
C ASN A 392 -23.15 -20.55 40.50
N SER A 393 -22.55 -21.75 40.40
CA SER A 393 -21.29 -22.04 41.09
C SER A 393 -20.27 -22.83 40.26
N ASN A 394 -18.98 -22.60 40.57
CA ASN A 394 -17.81 -23.27 40.00
C ASN A 394 -17.75 -24.77 40.38
N LEU A 395 -18.70 -25.57 39.92
CA LEU A 395 -18.52 -27.02 39.89
C LEU A 395 -17.51 -27.37 38.79
N LYS A 396 -16.32 -27.81 39.19
CA LYS A 396 -15.44 -28.60 38.34
C LYS A 396 -16.05 -29.99 38.24
N ILE A 397 -16.59 -30.33 37.06
CA ILE A 397 -16.96 -31.69 36.74
C ILE A 397 -15.64 -32.42 36.40
N GLU A 398 -15.04 -33.08 37.39
CA GLU A 398 -13.81 -33.83 37.16
C GLU A 398 -14.09 -35.15 36.45
N GLY A 399 -13.49 -35.31 35.27
CA GLY A 399 -12.71 -36.52 34.96
C GLY A 399 -13.36 -37.68 34.20
N LYS A 400 -14.69 -37.70 33.99
CA LYS A 400 -15.34 -38.50 32.93
C LYS A 400 -16.55 -37.72 32.43
N GLY A 401 -16.62 -37.44 31.14
CA GLY A 401 -17.72 -36.66 30.58
C GLY A 401 -19.03 -37.43 30.75
N LEU A 402 -20.15 -36.73 30.97
CA LEU A 402 -21.49 -37.34 30.91
C LEU A 402 -21.68 -38.17 29.63
N PHE A 403 -21.03 -37.77 28.54
CA PHE A 403 -20.97 -38.51 27.27
C PHE A 403 -20.41 -39.94 27.42
N ASP A 404 -19.37 -40.13 28.25
CA ASP A 404 -18.79 -41.45 28.55
C ASP A 404 -19.67 -42.27 29.50
N GLU A 405 -20.38 -41.61 30.42
CA GLU A 405 -21.24 -42.26 31.41
C GLU A 405 -22.55 -42.77 30.81
N TYR A 406 -23.11 -42.02 29.85
CA TYR A 406 -24.40 -42.32 29.22
C TYR A 406 -24.27 -42.83 27.77
N GLY A 407 -23.05 -42.86 27.21
CA GLY A 407 -22.74 -43.47 25.93
C GLY A 407 -23.46 -42.84 24.73
N THR A 408 -23.83 -41.55 24.82
CA THR A 408 -24.55 -40.85 23.76
C THR A 408 -24.12 -39.39 23.67
N ASP A 409 -24.00 -38.88 22.44
CA ASP A 409 -23.70 -37.48 22.15
C ASP A 409 -24.97 -36.62 21.96
N ASP A 410 -26.16 -37.21 22.16
CA ASP A 410 -27.45 -36.54 21.96
C ASP A 410 -27.81 -35.68 23.18
N MET A 411 -27.73 -34.36 23.00
CA MET A 411 -28.01 -33.38 24.04
C MET A 411 -29.48 -33.33 24.49
N GLY A 412 -30.43 -33.76 23.65
CA GLY A 412 -31.83 -33.86 24.03
C GLY A 412 -32.05 -34.96 25.08
N VAL A 413 -31.38 -36.11 24.87
CA VAL A 413 -31.43 -37.27 25.77
C VAL A 413 -30.72 -36.97 27.09
N ILE A 414 -29.53 -36.37 27.05
CA ILE A 414 -28.77 -35.99 28.26
C ILE A 414 -29.58 -35.01 29.12
N LYS A 415 -30.25 -34.02 28.50
CA LYS A 415 -31.09 -33.05 29.21
C LYS A 415 -32.26 -33.72 29.93
N LEU A 416 -32.93 -34.69 29.30
CA LEU A 416 -34.05 -35.43 29.91
C LEU A 416 -33.60 -36.29 31.10
N ILE A 417 -32.48 -37.00 30.98
CA ILE A 417 -31.90 -37.83 32.05
C ILE A 417 -31.51 -36.97 33.27
N LEU A 418 -30.88 -35.82 33.03
CA LEU A 418 -30.49 -34.88 34.09
C LEU A 418 -31.70 -34.23 34.78
N MET A 419 -32.73 -33.86 34.01
CA MET A 419 -33.99 -33.35 34.57
C MET A 419 -34.67 -34.42 35.44
N GLN A 420 -34.66 -35.68 35.03
CA GLN A 420 -35.22 -36.78 35.82
C GLN A 420 -34.47 -36.98 37.15
N LYS A 421 -33.13 -36.91 37.15
CA LYS A 421 -32.29 -37.00 38.36
C LYS A 421 -32.60 -35.87 39.36
N TYR A 422 -32.77 -34.64 38.85
CA TYR A 422 -33.06 -33.46 39.68
C TYR A 422 -34.49 -33.48 40.25
N LEU A 423 -35.47 -33.90 39.45
CA LEU A 423 -36.89 -33.92 39.85
C LEU A 423 -37.24 -35.11 40.75
N MET A 424 -36.61 -36.28 40.57
CA MET A 424 -36.98 -37.52 41.26
C MET A 424 -36.09 -37.87 42.46
N ARG A 425 -34.97 -37.18 42.67
CA ARG A 425 -33.97 -37.43 43.76
C ARG A 425 -33.60 -38.91 43.93
N LYS A 426 -33.36 -39.63 42.83
CA LYS A 426 -32.79 -40.99 42.86
C LYS A 426 -31.65 -41.12 41.85
N GLU A 427 -30.63 -41.91 42.20
CA GLU A 427 -29.57 -42.31 41.28
C GLU A 427 -30.12 -43.29 40.22
N PRO A 428 -29.66 -43.20 38.96
CA PRO A 428 -30.18 -44.03 37.87
C PRO A 428 -29.86 -45.51 38.10
N SER A 429 -30.84 -46.37 37.84
CA SER A 429 -30.68 -47.83 37.89
C SER A 429 -30.42 -48.42 36.50
N ASP A 430 -29.89 -49.64 36.44
CA ASP A 430 -29.70 -50.33 35.16
C ASP A 430 -31.03 -50.56 34.40
N ALA A 431 -32.15 -50.58 35.11
CA ALA A 431 -33.49 -50.63 34.51
C ALA A 431 -33.87 -49.32 33.77
N ASP A 432 -33.39 -48.18 34.24
CA ASP A 432 -33.64 -46.89 33.58
C ASP A 432 -32.83 -46.80 32.27
N LYS A 433 -31.59 -47.32 32.27
CA LYS A 433 -30.76 -47.42 31.06
C LYS A 433 -31.38 -48.33 29.98
N GLU A 434 -31.97 -49.45 30.38
CA GLU A 434 -32.72 -50.31 29.45
C GLU A 434 -34.00 -49.65 28.93
N PHE A 435 -34.75 -48.95 29.77
CA PHE A 435 -35.97 -48.24 29.35
C PHE A 435 -35.68 -47.18 28.28
N TYR A 436 -34.58 -46.44 28.42
CA TYR A 436 -34.18 -45.43 27.43
C TYR A 436 -33.65 -46.03 26.13
N LYS A 437 -32.95 -47.17 26.21
CA LYS A 437 -32.55 -47.92 25.02
C LYS A 437 -33.77 -48.40 24.23
N LEU A 438 -34.78 -48.94 24.91
CA LEU A 438 -36.06 -49.35 24.33
C LEU A 438 -36.86 -48.17 23.75
N LEU A 439 -36.82 -46.99 24.39
CA LEU A 439 -37.48 -45.78 23.88
C LEU A 439 -36.86 -45.31 22.54
N LYS A 440 -35.54 -45.41 22.42
CA LYS A 440 -34.79 -45.05 21.21
C LYS A 440 -35.05 -46.03 20.07
N GLU A 441 -35.03 -47.33 20.36
CA GLU A 441 -35.44 -48.38 19.41
C GLU A 441 -36.89 -48.17 18.94
N PHE A 442 -37.80 -47.75 19.82
CA PHE A 442 -39.19 -47.45 19.48
C PHE A 442 -39.36 -46.17 18.63
N GLU A 443 -38.54 -45.14 18.84
CA GLU A 443 -38.57 -43.91 18.01
C GLU A 443 -37.96 -44.13 16.63
N ASP A 444 -36.95 -44.98 16.51
CA ASP A 444 -36.37 -45.35 15.21
C ASP A 444 -37.31 -46.26 14.41
N MET A 445 -38.08 -47.13 15.07
CA MET A 445 -39.18 -47.89 14.46
C MET A 445 -40.35 -47.04 13.95
N LYS A 446 -40.48 -45.78 14.38
CA LYS A 446 -41.50 -44.85 13.86
C LYS A 446 -41.05 -44.10 12.59
N LYS A 447 -39.80 -44.28 12.17
CA LYS A 447 -39.20 -43.61 11.00
C LYS A 447 -39.08 -44.52 9.77
N GLU A 448 -39.45 -45.79 9.89
CA GLU A 448 -39.86 -46.67 8.77
C GLU A 448 -41.39 -46.60 8.59
#